data_AF-A0A2X3INI3-F1
#
_entry.id   AF-A0A2X3INI3-F1
#
_cell.length_a   1.000
_cell.length_b   1.000
_cell.length_c   1.000
_cell.angle_alpha   90.00
_cell.angle_beta   90.00
_cell.angle_gamma   90.00
#
_symmetry.space_group_name_H-M   'P 1'
#
loop_
_entity.id
_entity.type
_entity.pdbx_description
1 polymer ?
#
loop_
_entity_poly.entity_id
_entity_poly.type
_entity_poly.pdbx_seq_one_letter_code
_entity_poly.pdbx_strand_id
1 'polypeptide(L)'
;MNEIIQDLLIDIPKASPNKLELLIKRAINQINNYLNKNFSESDSIKNFKYAIEQIVLDTYLYQQSKQYKDGIVRITEGERSIEYKSTSSTGRVIFTDEVKAMLPTPYVRLMG
;
A
#
# COMPACT_ATOMS: atom_id res chain seq x y z
N MET A 1 9.40 1.22 -12.85
CA MET A 1 8.35 0.18 -12.66
C MET A 1 8.93 -1.21 -12.79
N ASN A 2 9.65 -1.52 -13.88
CA ASN A 2 10.26 -2.84 -14.05
C ASN A 2 11.25 -3.19 -12.92
N GLU A 3 12.05 -2.22 -12.48
CA GLU A 3 12.98 -2.36 -11.34
C GLU A 3 12.26 -2.69 -10.02
N ILE A 4 11.23 -1.93 -9.64
CA ILE A 4 10.40 -2.21 -8.46
C ILE A 4 9.84 -3.64 -8.49
N ILE A 5 9.38 -4.11 -9.66
CA ILE A 5 8.87 -5.48 -9.79
C ILE A 5 9.99 -6.50 -9.58
N GLN A 6 11.19 -6.27 -10.10
CA GLN A 6 12.33 -7.16 -9.87
C GLN A 6 12.71 -7.20 -8.39
N ASP A 7 12.79 -6.04 -7.73
CA ASP A 7 13.13 -5.93 -6.31
C ASP A 7 12.09 -6.67 -5.45
N LEU A 8 10.80 -6.46 -5.72
CA LEU A 8 9.71 -7.19 -5.03
C LEU A 8 9.78 -8.71 -5.27
N LEU A 9 10.17 -9.16 -6.47
CA LEU A 9 10.27 -10.60 -6.77
C LEU A 9 11.40 -11.29 -6.00
N ILE A 10 12.36 -10.55 -5.44
CA ILE A 10 13.36 -11.13 -4.52
C ILE A 10 12.67 -11.62 -3.24
N ASP A 11 11.78 -10.82 -2.66
CA ASP A 11 11.06 -11.14 -1.42
C ASP A 11 9.84 -12.06 -1.65
N ILE A 12 9.15 -11.87 -2.77
CA ILE A 12 7.92 -12.61 -3.14
C ILE A 12 8.05 -13.26 -4.53
N PRO A 13 8.93 -14.26 -4.71
CA PRO A 13 9.28 -14.81 -6.03
C PRO A 13 8.15 -15.52 -6.76
N LYS A 14 7.07 -15.88 -6.06
CA LYS A 14 5.88 -16.53 -6.64
C LYS A 14 4.78 -15.53 -7.04
N ALA A 15 5.00 -14.23 -6.82
CA ALA A 15 4.01 -13.22 -7.16
C ALA A 15 3.91 -13.04 -8.69
N SER A 16 2.68 -12.85 -9.18
CA SER A 16 2.46 -12.53 -10.59
C SER A 16 2.90 -11.08 -10.88
N PRO A 17 3.75 -10.83 -11.89
CA PRO A 17 4.17 -9.47 -12.26
C PRO A 17 2.98 -8.52 -12.52
N ASN A 18 1.94 -8.99 -13.21
CA ASN A 18 0.73 -8.20 -13.49
C ASN A 18 -0.01 -7.82 -12.19
N LYS A 19 0.00 -8.71 -11.20
CA LYS A 19 -0.58 -8.43 -9.88
C LYS A 19 0.25 -7.38 -9.14
N LEU A 20 1.58 -7.47 -9.20
CA LEU A 20 2.49 -6.47 -8.62
C LEU A 20 2.30 -5.10 -9.27
N GLU A 21 2.20 -5.04 -10.60
CA GLU A 21 1.93 -3.80 -11.34
C GLU A 21 0.63 -3.14 -10.86
N LEU A 22 -0.45 -3.92 -10.71
CA LEU A 22 -1.71 -3.41 -10.18
C LEU A 22 -1.58 -2.87 -8.75
N LEU A 23 -0.81 -3.54 -7.89
CA LEU A 23 -0.56 -3.09 -6.52
C LEU A 23 0.29 -1.82 -6.49
N ILE A 24 1.29 -1.69 -7.37
CA ILE A 24 2.11 -0.48 -7.53
C ILE A 24 1.22 0.71 -7.90
N LYS A 25 0.33 0.56 -8.89
CA LYS A 25 -0.61 1.63 -9.28
C LYS A 25 -1.52 2.06 -8.13
N ARG A 26 -1.98 1.10 -7.32
CA ARG A 26 -2.78 1.39 -6.13
C ARG A 26 -1.96 2.07 -5.03
N ALA A 27 -0.72 1.66 -4.80
CA ALA A 27 0.19 2.29 -3.85
C ALA A 27 0.44 3.75 -4.22
N ILE A 28 0.73 4.04 -5.49
CA ILE A 28 0.92 5.40 -6.00
C ILE A 28 -0.33 6.26 -5.76
N ASN A 29 -1.52 5.72 -6.04
CA ASN A 29 -2.77 6.44 -5.78
C ASN A 29 -2.93 6.76 -4.28
N GLN A 30 -2.63 5.81 -3.39
CA GLN A 30 -2.68 6.06 -1.94
C GLN A 30 -1.67 7.11 -1.47
N ILE A 31 -0.45 7.09 -2.01
CA ILE A 31 0.56 8.13 -1.72
C ILE A 31 0.06 9.51 -2.18
N ASN A 32 -0.48 9.62 -3.40
CA ASN A 32 -1.04 10.87 -3.91
C ASN A 32 -2.18 11.41 -3.02
N ASN A 33 -3.07 10.52 -2.57
CA ASN A 33 -4.15 10.88 -1.65
C ASN A 33 -3.62 11.32 -0.29
N TYR A 34 -2.65 10.61 0.28
CA TYR A 34 -2.02 10.96 1.55
C TYR A 34 -1.31 12.31 1.46
N LEU A 35 -0.56 12.55 0.39
CA LEU A 35 0.18 13.78 0.19
C LEU A 35 -0.70 14.95 -0.24
N ASN A 36 -1.97 14.73 -0.60
CA ASN A 36 -2.84 15.75 -1.20
C ASN A 36 -2.26 16.36 -2.48
N LYS A 37 -1.55 15.55 -3.27
CA LYS A 37 -0.90 15.99 -4.50
C LYS A 37 -0.89 14.87 -5.53
N ASN A 38 -1.21 15.20 -6.77
CA ASN A 38 -1.24 14.26 -7.89
C ASN A 38 0.13 14.24 -8.58
N PHE A 39 1.05 13.41 -8.09
CA PHE A 39 2.29 13.13 -8.79
C PHE A 39 2.02 12.21 -10.00
N SER A 40 2.79 12.41 -11.07
CA SER A 40 2.81 11.44 -12.17
C SER A 40 3.33 10.09 -11.67
N GLU A 41 3.04 9.01 -12.40
CA GLU A 41 3.55 7.68 -12.06
C GLU A 41 5.09 7.66 -12.03
N SER A 42 5.74 8.29 -13.00
CA SER A 42 7.19 8.42 -13.05
C SER A 42 7.77 9.19 -11.85
N ASP A 43 7.13 10.30 -11.47
CA ASP A 43 7.58 11.09 -10.31
C ASP A 43 7.38 10.34 -9.00
N SER A 44 6.26 9.62 -8.88
CA SER A 44 5.96 8.82 -7.71
C SER A 44 6.99 7.71 -7.52
N ILE A 45 7.30 6.99 -8.61
CA ILE A 45 8.33 5.94 -8.61
C ILE A 45 9.71 6.53 -8.26
N LYS A 46 10.07 7.67 -8.84
CA LYS A 46 11.37 8.30 -8.61
C LYS A 46 11.56 8.75 -7.16
N ASN A 47 10.53 9.37 -6.57
CA ASN A 47 10.65 10.00 -5.26
C ASN A 47 10.25 9.08 -4.10
N PHE A 48 9.41 8.07 -4.36
CA PHE A 48 8.79 7.25 -3.31
C PHE A 48 8.96 5.75 -3.54
N LYS A 49 10.01 5.33 -4.27
CA LYS A 49 10.31 3.92 -4.60
C LYS A 49 10.12 2.97 -3.41
N TYR A 50 10.83 3.23 -2.31
CA TYR A 50 10.82 2.37 -1.13
C TYR A 50 9.46 2.33 -0.42
N ALA A 51 8.75 3.46 -0.35
CA ALA A 51 7.41 3.49 0.22
C ALA A 51 6.43 2.67 -0.64
N ILE A 52 6.55 2.76 -1.98
CA ILE A 52 5.75 1.95 -2.91
C ILE A 52 6.04 0.46 -2.72
N GLU A 53 7.32 0.07 -2.62
CA GLU A 53 7.73 -1.32 -2.40
C GLU A 53 7.17 -1.87 -1.08
N GLN A 54 7.35 -1.14 0.02
CA GLN A 54 6.86 -1.55 1.33
C GLN A 54 5.34 -1.72 1.33
N ILE A 55 4.61 -0.75 0.76
CA ILE A 55 3.15 -0.84 0.60
C ILE A 55 2.75 -2.09 -0.17
N VAL A 56 3.42 -2.38 -1.30
CA VAL A 56 3.09 -3.52 -2.15
C VAL A 56 3.38 -4.85 -1.44
N LEU A 57 4.53 -4.94 -0.77
CA LEU A 57 4.94 -6.11 0.00
C LEU A 57 3.95 -6.39 1.12
N ASP A 58 3.67 -5.41 1.98
CA ASP A 58 2.73 -5.54 3.10
C ASP A 58 1.32 -5.92 2.61
N THR A 59 0.88 -5.28 1.52
CA THR A 59 -0.43 -5.57 0.92
C THR A 59 -0.48 -6.99 0.38
N TYR A 60 0.58 -7.45 -0.29
CA TYR A 60 0.65 -8.80 -0.83
C TYR A 60 0.65 -9.84 0.28
N LEU A 61 1.50 -9.69 1.29
CA LEU A 61 1.58 -10.59 2.44
C LEU A 61 0.26 -10.64 3.22
N TYR A 62 -0.37 -9.48 3.43
CA TYR A 62 -1.70 -9.43 4.04
C TYR A 62 -2.74 -10.21 3.23
N GLN A 63 -2.77 -10.07 1.89
CA GLN A 63 -3.72 -10.81 1.04
C GLN A 63 -3.55 -12.34 1.13
N GLN A 64 -2.36 -12.82 1.50
CA GLN A 64 -2.06 -14.24 1.69
C GLN A 64 -2.31 -14.73 3.13
N SER A 65 -2.41 -13.79 4.08
CA SER A 65 -2.57 -14.09 5.51
C SER A 65 -3.92 -14.75 5.84
N LYS A 66 -3.95 -15.48 6.96
CA LYS A 66 -5.19 -16.00 7.53
C LYS A 66 -6.18 -14.88 7.86
N GLN A 67 -5.67 -13.75 8.36
CA GLN A 67 -6.48 -12.57 8.68
C GLN A 67 -7.33 -12.11 7.49
N TYR A 68 -6.74 -12.02 6.29
CA TYR A 68 -7.48 -11.62 5.10
C TYR A 68 -8.55 -12.63 4.68
N LYS A 69 -8.25 -13.93 4.80
CA LYS A 69 -9.17 -15.04 4.52
C LYS A 69 -10.36 -15.05 5.48
N ASP A 70 -10.09 -14.75 6.74
CA ASP A 70 -11.11 -14.63 7.80
C ASP A 70 -11.88 -13.29 7.72
N GLY A 71 -11.57 -12.44 6.74
CA GLY A 71 -12.24 -11.15 6.54
C GLY A 71 -11.91 -10.11 7.60
N ILE A 72 -10.86 -10.32 8.38
CA ILE A 72 -10.41 -9.40 9.45
C ILE A 72 -9.57 -8.28 8.83
N VAL A 73 -9.92 -7.05 9.17
CA VAL A 73 -9.39 -5.82 8.57
C VAL A 73 -8.32 -5.19 9.45
N ARG A 74 -8.54 -5.20 10.77
CA ARG A 74 -7.65 -4.62 11.76
C ARG A 74 -7.86 -5.33 13.10
N ILE A 75 -6.77 -5.53 13.82
CA ILE A 75 -6.77 -5.98 15.21
C ILE A 75 -6.03 -4.88 15.99
N THR A 76 -6.63 -4.38 17.06
CA THR A 76 -5.99 -3.41 17.95
C THR A 76 -5.75 -4.07 19.30
N GLU A 77 -4.52 -3.99 19.83
CA GLU A 77 -4.19 -4.51 21.16
C GLU A 77 -4.38 -3.41 22.23
N GLY A 78 -5.09 -3.75 23.31
CA GLY A 78 -5.62 -2.81 24.31
C GLY A 78 -6.99 -3.27 24.80
N GLU A 79 -8.00 -2.40 24.81
CA GLU A 79 -9.39 -2.87 24.68
C GLU A 79 -9.53 -3.56 23.31
N ARG A 80 -9.34 -4.88 23.28
CA ARG A 80 -9.23 -5.65 22.05
C ARG A 80 -10.45 -5.41 21.16
N SER A 81 -10.21 -4.82 19.99
CA SER A 81 -11.21 -4.63 18.95
C SER A 81 -10.76 -5.31 17.66
N ILE A 82 -11.68 -6.03 17.03
CA ILE A 82 -11.48 -6.70 15.74
C ILE A 82 -12.47 -6.08 14.76
N GLU A 83 -11.95 -5.45 13.73
CA GLU A 83 -12.74 -4.90 12.64
C GLU A 83 -12.85 -5.93 11.52
N TYR A 84 -14.06 -6.21 11.05
CA TYR A 84 -14.33 -7.12 9.93
C TYR A 84 -14.73 -6.34 8.67
N LYS A 85 -14.53 -6.93 7.49
CA LYS A 85 -14.93 -6.33 6.20
C LYS A 85 -16.45 -6.08 6.19
N SER A 86 -16.88 -4.82 6.34
CA SER A 86 -18.30 -4.43 6.24
C SER A 86 -18.84 -4.52 4.80
N THR A 87 -17.95 -4.50 3.79
CA THR A 87 -18.26 -4.68 2.36
C THR A 87 -16.99 -5.12 1.65
N SER A 88 -17.13 -5.74 0.47
CA SER A 88 -16.01 -6.23 -0.38
C SER A 88 -14.95 -5.14 -0.60
N SER A 89 -13.92 -5.10 0.23
CA SER A 89 -12.79 -4.18 0.09
C SER A 89 -11.79 -4.75 -0.94
N THR A 90 -12.26 -4.98 -2.17
CA THR A 90 -11.45 -5.38 -3.32
C THR A 90 -10.60 -4.18 -3.75
N GLY A 91 -9.47 -3.98 -3.08
CA GLY A 91 -8.61 -2.83 -3.36
C GLY A 91 -7.90 -2.23 -2.15
N ARG A 92 -8.11 -2.76 -0.94
CA ARG A 92 -7.39 -2.30 0.25
C ARG A 92 -5.88 -2.47 0.04
N VAL A 93 -5.19 -1.37 0.26
CA VAL A 93 -3.73 -1.28 0.33
C VAL A 93 -3.38 -1.12 1.80
N ILE A 94 -2.36 -1.83 2.27
CA ILE A 94 -1.82 -1.67 3.61
C ILE A 94 -0.94 -0.42 3.62
N PHE A 95 -1.34 0.56 4.43
CA PHE A 95 -0.68 1.87 4.53
C PHE A 95 -0.40 2.15 6.00
N THR A 96 0.75 1.68 6.48
CA THR A 96 1.15 1.71 7.90
C THR A 96 1.75 3.06 8.29
N ASP A 97 1.99 3.26 9.59
CA ASP A 97 2.68 4.45 10.08
C ASP A 97 4.17 4.46 9.66
N GLU A 98 4.78 3.29 9.47
CA GLU A 98 6.14 3.16 8.91
C GLU A 98 6.19 3.71 7.48
N VAL A 99 5.22 3.35 6.64
CA VAL A 99 5.09 3.91 5.28
C VAL A 99 4.91 5.44 5.33
N LYS A 100 4.10 5.96 6.25
CA LYS A 100 3.95 7.42 6.41
C LYS A 100 5.25 8.11 6.79
N ALA A 101 6.07 7.48 7.63
CA ALA A 101 7.38 7.99 8.02
C ALA A 101 8.38 8.04 6.85
N MET A 102 8.17 7.23 5.80
CA MET A 102 8.96 7.27 4.56
C MET A 102 8.53 8.39 3.59
N LEU A 103 7.40 9.04 3.85
CA LEU A 103 6.81 10.04 2.96
C LEU A 103 6.96 11.45 3.56
N PRO A 104 7.02 12.50 2.71
CA PRO A 104 7.00 13.86 3.20
C PRO A 104 5.69 14.16 3.92
N THR A 105 5.70 15.24 4.70
CA THR A 105 4.48 15.78 5.29
C THR A 105 3.46 16.11 4.18
N PRO A 106 2.18 15.75 4.34
CA PRO A 106 1.15 16.07 3.37
C PRO A 106 1.10 17.55 3.01
N TYR A 107 0.87 17.85 1.73
CA TYR A 107 0.68 19.22 1.28
C TYR A 107 -0.63 19.77 1.85
N VAL A 108 -0.62 21.05 2.21
CA VAL A 108 -1.83 21.75 2.67
C VAL A 108 -2.85 21.74 1.53
N ARG A 109 -4.03 21.19 1.77
CA ARG A 109 -5.18 21.45 0.89
C ARG A 109 -5.61 22.88 1.14
N LEU A 110 -5.35 23.77 0.20
CA LEU A 110 -6.06 25.04 0.17
C LEU A 110 -7.53 24.71 -0.06
N MET A 111 -8.35 24.89 0.96
CA MET A 111 -9.80 24.79 0.80
C MET A 111 -10.22 25.99 -0.06
N GLY A 112 -10.62 25.70 -1.29
CA GLY A 112 -11.29 26.64 -2.19
C GLY A 112 -12.79 26.45 -2.11
#